data_AF-A0A6J4LAD6-F1
#
_entry.id   AF-A0A6J4LAD6-F1
#
_cell.length_a   1.000
_cell.length_b   1.000
_cell.length_c   1.000
_cell.angle_alpha   90.00
_cell.angle_beta   90.00
_cell.angle_gamma   90.00
#
_symmetry.space_group_name_H-M   'P 1'
#
loop_
_entity.id
_entity.type
_entity.pdbx_description
1 polymer ?
#
loop_
_entity_poly.entity_id
_entity_poly.type
_entity_poly.pdbx_seq_one_letter_code
_entity_poly.pdbx_strand_id
1 'polypeptide(L)'
;MTYQERPTGVPGVVLWTKTGAGSGRILPDGCLDVLWDGTRLTVAGPDRRARSHTSAPGASYAGLRLSAGAGPALLGVPADVLLDRTPGLD
;
A
#
# COMPACT_ATOMS: atom_id res chain seq x y z
N MET A 1 -17.22 4.56 -5.14
CA MET A 1 -15.86 4.39 -4.60
C MET A 1 -15.31 5.77 -4.33
N THR A 2 -14.76 6.00 -3.13
CA THR A 2 -14.13 7.27 -2.75
C THR A 2 -12.68 7.01 -2.43
N TYR A 3 -11.78 7.84 -2.97
CA TYR A 3 -10.35 7.80 -2.69
C TYR A 3 -9.90 9.19 -2.24
N GLN A 4 -9.12 9.27 -1.17
CA GLN A 4 -8.60 10.52 -0.63
C GLN A 4 -7.16 10.34 -0.18
N GLU A 5 -6.34 11.35 -0.41
CA GLU A 5 -4.96 11.43 0.06
C GLU A 5 -4.77 12.62 1.01
N ARG A 6 -3.86 12.47 1.96
CA ARG A 6 -3.48 13.49 2.94
C ARG A 6 -1.97 13.44 3.17
N PRO A 7 -1.30 14.60 3.22
CA PRO A 7 0.12 14.64 3.57
C PRO A 7 0.34 14.15 5.00
N THR A 8 1.52 13.60 5.25
CA THR A 8 1.98 13.27 6.61
C THR A 8 3.13 14.19 7.01
N GLY A 9 3.54 14.12 8.29
CA GLY A 9 4.74 14.82 8.77
C GLY A 9 6.06 14.16 8.33
N VAL A 10 6.02 13.01 7.66
CA VAL A 10 7.20 12.27 7.23
C VAL A 10 7.42 12.50 5.72
N PRO A 11 8.56 13.07 5.30
CA PRO A 11 8.87 13.26 3.88
C PRO A 11 8.78 11.94 3.10
N GLY A 12 8.15 11.98 1.93
CA GLY A 12 7.97 10.80 1.09
C GLY A 12 6.88 9.83 1.57
N VAL A 13 6.07 10.21 2.58
CA VAL A 13 4.97 9.39 3.08
C VAL A 13 3.63 10.12 2.95
N VAL A 14 2.66 9.46 2.31
CA VAL A 14 1.28 9.96 2.12
C VAL A 14 0.30 8.99 2.76
N LEU A 15 -0.66 9.52 3.53
CA LEU A 15 -1.80 8.74 4.00
C LEU A 15 -2.86 8.75 2.91
N TRP A 16 -3.34 7.58 2.51
CA TRP A 16 -4.49 7.46 1.64
C TRP A 16 -5.59 6.63 2.28
N THR A 17 -6.83 6.92 1.90
CA THR A 17 -8.00 6.13 2.30
C THR A 17 -8.84 5.82 1.09
N LYS A 18 -9.45 4.64 1.09
CA LYS A 18 -10.35 4.19 0.02
C LYS A 18 -11.57 3.51 0.62
N THR A 19 -12.76 3.86 0.15
CA THR A 19 -14.01 3.18 0.54
C THR A 19 -14.85 2.78 -0.68
N GLY A 20 -15.56 1.66 -0.54
CA GLY A 20 -16.51 1.14 -1.52
C GLY A 20 -15.96 0.04 -2.41
N ALA A 21 -16.87 -0.59 -3.16
CA ALA A 21 -16.56 -1.70 -4.06
C ALA A 21 -15.85 -1.24 -5.34
N GLY A 22 -15.12 -2.15 -5.97
CA GLY A 22 -14.57 -1.95 -7.31
C GLY A 22 -13.33 -2.81 -7.59
N SER A 23 -13.02 -3.00 -8.88
CA SER A 23 -11.78 -3.63 -9.33
C SER A 23 -10.84 -2.59 -9.93
N GLY A 24 -9.55 -2.88 -9.91
CA GLY A 24 -8.55 -2.02 -10.52
C GLY A 24 -7.21 -2.71 -10.68
N ARG A 25 -6.24 -1.96 -11.18
CA ARG A 25 -4.88 -2.44 -11.42
C ARG A 25 -3.89 -1.53 -10.70
N ILE A 26 -3.05 -2.14 -9.87
CA ILE A 26 -1.89 -1.52 -9.22
C ILE A 26 -0.73 -1.63 -10.20
N LEU A 27 -0.07 -0.51 -10.52
CA LEU A 27 1.04 -0.47 -11.46
C LEU A 27 2.38 -0.51 -10.72
N PRO A 28 3.44 -1.04 -11.33
CA PRO A 28 4.77 -1.05 -10.74
C PRO A 28 5.36 0.37 -10.73
N ASP A 29 5.14 1.11 -9.66
CA ASP A 29 5.60 2.50 -9.47
C ASP A 29 6.80 2.61 -8.50
N GLY A 30 7.23 1.47 -7.92
CA GLY A 30 8.31 1.39 -6.95
C GLY A 30 7.90 1.83 -5.53
N CYS A 31 6.66 2.25 -5.32
CA CYS A 31 6.16 2.58 -4.00
C CYS A 31 5.88 1.33 -3.17
N LEU A 32 5.77 1.55 -1.86
CA LEU A 32 5.40 0.56 -0.86
C LEU A 32 4.19 1.09 -0.09
N ASP A 33 3.16 0.27 0.12
CA ASP A 33 2.00 0.63 0.93
C ASP A 33 1.96 -0.21 2.21
N VAL A 34 1.98 0.42 3.40
CA VAL A 34 1.53 -0.25 4.64
C VAL A 34 0.02 -0.09 4.71
N LEU A 35 -0.71 -1.18 4.55
CA LEU A 35 -2.14 -1.21 4.29
C LEU A 35 -2.90 -1.86 5.44
N TRP A 36 -3.94 -1.18 5.93
CA TRP A 36 -4.99 -1.70 6.79
C TRP A 36 -6.27 -1.95 5.99
N ASP A 37 -6.83 -3.15 6.06
CA ASP A 37 -8.07 -3.54 5.37
C ASP A 37 -9.32 -3.55 6.27
N GLY A 38 -9.19 -3.07 7.51
CA GLY A 38 -10.23 -3.19 8.54
C GLY A 38 -9.99 -4.35 9.51
N THR A 39 -9.12 -5.30 9.17
CA THR A 39 -8.87 -6.51 9.97
C THR A 39 -7.39 -6.80 10.22
N ARG A 40 -6.52 -6.51 9.25
CA ARG A 40 -5.09 -6.81 9.34
C ARG A 40 -4.23 -5.75 8.67
N LEU A 41 -3.00 -5.65 9.14
CA LEU A 41 -1.95 -4.86 8.50
C LEU A 41 -1.17 -5.74 7.52
N THR A 42 -0.86 -5.18 6.36
CA THR A 42 -0.02 -5.80 5.33
C THR A 42 0.94 -4.79 4.74
N VAL A 43 2.07 -5.24 4.20
CA VAL A 43 2.99 -4.40 3.41
C VAL A 43 2.86 -4.80 1.96
N ALA A 44 2.41 -3.93 1.06
CA ALA A 44 2.21 -4.23 -0.35
C ALA A 44 3.29 -3.57 -1.22
N GLY A 45 3.93 -4.37 -2.07
CA GLY A 45 4.94 -3.91 -3.02
C GLY A 45 6.37 -3.97 -2.47
N PRO A 46 7.36 -3.34 -3.14
CA PRO A 46 7.22 -2.78 -4.49
C PRO A 46 6.98 -3.90 -5.49
N ASP A 47 6.18 -3.64 -6.52
CA ASP A 47 5.86 -4.64 -7.54
C ASP A 47 6.73 -4.46 -8.78
N ARG A 48 7.17 -5.56 -9.39
CA ARG A 48 7.79 -5.59 -10.72
C ARG A 48 6.77 -5.66 -11.85
N ARG A 49 5.56 -6.14 -11.54
CA ARG A 49 4.48 -6.35 -12.50
C ARG A 49 3.19 -5.77 -11.96
N ALA A 50 2.32 -5.34 -12.86
CA ALA A 50 1.02 -4.86 -12.46
C ALA A 50 0.21 -5.97 -11.78
N ARG A 51 -0.49 -5.65 -10.68
CA ARG A 51 -1.37 -6.57 -9.95
C ARG A 51 -2.82 -6.11 -10.03
N SER A 52 -3.73 -7.05 -10.19
CA SER A 52 -5.17 -6.76 -10.11
C SER A 52 -5.62 -6.80 -8.66
N HIS A 53 -6.49 -5.86 -8.26
CA HIS A 53 -7.16 -5.88 -6.97
C HIS A 53 -8.67 -5.78 -7.14
N THR A 54 -9.40 -6.40 -6.23
CA THR A 54 -10.87 -6.30 -6.14
C THR A 54 -11.25 -5.97 -4.71
N SER A 55 -12.08 -4.95 -4.54
CA SER A 55 -12.63 -4.53 -3.25
C SER A 55 -14.11 -4.92 -3.20
N ALA A 56 -14.50 -5.67 -2.16
CA ALA A 56 -15.88 -6.04 -1.91
C ALA A 56 -16.76 -4.81 -1.57
N PRO A 57 -18.09 -4.89 -1.75
CA PRO A 57 -18.99 -3.89 -1.18
C PRO A 57 -18.76 -3.69 0.32
N GLY A 58 -18.74 -2.43 0.75
CA GLY A 58 -18.46 -2.07 2.14
C GLY A 58 -16.97 -2.09 2.53
N ALA A 59 -16.06 -2.50 1.65
CA ALA A 59 -14.62 -2.49 1.96
C ALA A 59 -14.11 -1.06 2.23
N SER A 60 -13.26 -0.95 3.25
CA SER A 60 -12.56 0.28 3.62
C SER A 60 -11.09 -0.03 3.83
N TYR A 61 -10.24 0.83 3.28
CA TYR A 61 -8.80 0.71 3.37
C TYR A 61 -8.21 2.04 3.86
N ALA A 62 -7.18 1.94 4.68
CA ALA A 62 -6.27 3.03 4.98
C ALA A 62 -4.85 2.55 4.71
N GLY A 63 -4.04 3.37 4.05
CA GLY A 63 -2.67 3.01 3.74
C GLY A 63 -1.71 4.17 3.92
N LEU A 64 -0.49 3.85 4.36
CA LEU A 64 0.65 4.75 4.25
C LEU A 64 1.42 4.36 2.99
N ARG A 65 1.50 5.27 2.03
CA ARG A 65 2.32 5.12 0.84
C ARG A 65 3.69 5.71 1.09
N LEU A 66 4.71 4.87 0.99
CA LEU A 66 6.11 5.22 1.06
C LEU A 66 6.63 5.33 -0.38
N SER A 67 7.22 6.47 -0.71
CA SER A 67 7.82 6.71 -2.03
C SER A 67 8.92 5.69 -2.33
N ALA A 68 9.23 5.51 -3.61
CA ALA A 68 10.30 4.62 -4.05
C ALA A 68 11.60 4.83 -3.26
N GLY A 69 12.15 3.74 -2.73
CA GLY A 69 13.35 3.74 -1.87
C GLY A 69 13.13 4.11 -0.41
N ALA A 70 12.01 4.73 -0.03
CA ALA A 70 11.73 5.09 1.37
C ALA A 70 11.30 3.88 2.21
N GLY A 71 10.60 2.92 1.60
CA GLY A 71 10.08 1.76 2.31
C GLY A 71 11.11 0.89 3.02
N PRO A 72 12.18 0.42 2.35
CA PRO A 72 13.24 -0.36 3.01
C PRO A 72 13.89 0.38 4.18
N ALA A 73 14.14 1.69 4.03
CA ALA A 73 14.74 2.52 5.05
C ALA A 73 13.83 2.69 6.28
N LEU A 74 12.53 2.88 6.07
CA LEU A 74 11.56 3.10 7.15
C LEU A 74 11.11 1.80 7.82
N LEU A 75 11.04 0.69 7.08
CA LEU A 75 10.62 -0.61 7.60
C LEU A 75 11.78 -1.43 8.19
N GLY A 76 13.03 -1.01 7.99
CA GLY A 76 14.21 -1.70 8.50
C GLY A 76 14.45 -3.07 7.86
N VAL A 77 13.88 -3.33 6.68
CA VAL A 77 14.01 -4.58 5.93
C VAL A 77 14.60 -4.33 4.54
N PRO A 78 15.43 -5.24 4.01
CA PRO A 78 15.92 -5.14 2.63
C PRO A 78 14.79 -5.09 1.60
N ALA A 79 14.98 -4.32 0.53
CA ALA A 79 13.96 -4.11 -0.50
C ALA A 79 13.53 -5.40 -1.22
N ASP A 80 14.48 -6.32 -1.42
CA ASP A 80 14.28 -7.60 -2.09
C ASP A 80 13.42 -8.58 -1.28
N VAL A 81 13.34 -8.40 0.05
CA VAL A 81 12.46 -9.19 0.92
C VAL A 81 10.98 -8.85 0.70
N LEU A 82 10.68 -7.61 0.32
CA LEU A 82 9.31 -7.12 0.09
C LEU A 82 8.90 -7.20 -1.39
N LEU A 83 9.87 -7.24 -2.30
CA LEU A 83 9.67 -7.20 -3.74
C LEU A 83 8.72 -8.30 -4.25
N ASP A 84 7.66 -7.89 -4.95
CA ASP A 84 6.56 -8.72 -5.43
C ASP A 84 5.78 -9.48 -4.33
N ARG A 85 5.80 -9.00 -3.08
CA ARG A 85 5.13 -9.66 -1.95
C ARG A 85 4.08 -8.78 -1.29
N THR A 86 3.25 -9.44 -0.47
CA THR A 86 2.32 -8.75 0.44
C THR A 86 2.24 -9.45 1.79
N PRO A 87 3.33 -9.44 2.59
CA PRO A 87 3.33 -10.06 3.91
C PRO A 87 2.36 -9.36 4.86
N GLY A 88 1.79 -10.14 5.78
CA GLY A 88 1.11 -9.60 6.97
C GLY A 88 2.13 -9.03 7.96
N LEU A 89 1.70 -8.02 8.72
CA LEU A 89 2.42 -7.55 9.89
C LEU A 89 1.68 -8.10 11.12
N ASP A 90 2.36 -8.98 11.87
CA ASP A 90 1.88 -9.58 13.12
C ASP A 90 2.25 -8.72 14.33
#